data_AF-A0A228QES4-F1
#
_entry.id   AF-A0A228QES4-F1
#
_cell.length_a   1.000
_cell.length_b   1.000
_cell.length_c   1.000
_cell.angle_alpha   90.00
_cell.angle_beta   90.00
_cell.angle_gamma   90.00
#
_symmetry.space_group_name_H-M   'P 1'
#
loop_
_entity.id
_entity.type
_entity.pdbx_description
1 polymer ?
#
loop_
_entity_poly.entity_id
_entity_poly.type
_entity_poly.pdbx_seq_one_letter_code
_entity_poly.pdbx_strand_id
1 'polypeptide(L)'
;MSFTYEISGALPVLNGFRHIHARNFARCIAPPASIHFAVDAITRSLLIRIRGALGDDEVEAIEDTLKEFSQKWARSGAAFGRGRYGEASIVLLGPPEHIKSLTELAITTWPTTRSIQKQYRIGTCGF
;
A
#
# COMPACT_ATOMS: atom_id res chain seq x y z
N MET A 1 22.98 -1.44 0.81
CA MET A 1 22.91 -0.86 -0.56
C MET A 1 21.49 -0.35 -0.78
N SER A 2 21.30 0.81 -1.40
CA SER A 2 19.96 1.34 -1.70
C SER A 2 19.45 0.84 -3.04
N PHE A 3 18.15 0.59 -3.14
CA PHE A 3 17.47 0.17 -4.37
C PHE A 3 16.19 1.00 -4.58
N THR A 4 15.66 0.96 -5.80
CA THR A 4 14.36 1.60 -6.06
C THR A 4 13.26 0.76 -5.42
N TYR A 5 12.57 1.37 -4.47
CA TYR A 5 11.41 0.80 -3.81
C TYR A 5 10.17 1.61 -4.16
N GLU A 6 9.05 0.90 -4.35
CA GLU A 6 7.73 1.51 -4.48
C GLU A 6 6.68 0.62 -3.81
N ILE A 7 5.77 1.21 -3.03
CA ILE A 7 4.56 0.54 -2.55
C ILE A 7 3.36 1.43 -2.81
N SER A 8 2.29 0.86 -3.35
CA SER A 8 1.06 1.60 -3.68
C SER A 8 -0.18 0.76 -3.52
N GLY A 9 -1.29 1.41 -3.16
CA GLY A 9 -2.56 0.73 -2.97
C GLY A 9 -3.67 1.66 -2.48
N ALA A 10 -4.87 1.10 -2.37
CA ALA A 10 -6.06 1.76 -1.87
C ALA A 10 -6.47 1.11 -0.55
N LEU A 11 -6.43 1.86 0.54
CA LEU A 11 -6.83 1.39 1.87
C LEU A 11 -8.24 1.90 2.20
N PRO A 12 -9.27 1.04 2.31
CA PRO A 12 -10.56 1.44 2.83
C PRO A 12 -10.40 1.91 4.27
N VAL A 13 -10.87 3.12 4.60
CA VAL A 13 -10.66 3.73 5.91
C VAL A 13 -11.94 3.81 6.74
N LEU A 14 -11.79 3.86 8.06
CA LEU A 14 -12.88 4.02 9.01
C LEU A 14 -13.60 5.37 8.86
N ASN A 15 -14.85 5.45 9.31
CA ASN A 15 -15.67 6.67 9.23
C ASN A 15 -15.06 7.87 9.99
N GLY A 16 -14.24 7.60 11.01
CA GLY A 16 -13.51 8.63 11.76
C GLY A 16 -12.25 9.14 11.07
N PHE A 17 -11.88 8.58 9.92
CA PHE A 17 -10.66 8.97 9.20
C PHE A 17 -10.78 10.38 8.62
N ARG A 18 -9.69 11.14 8.70
CA ARG A 18 -9.60 12.54 8.28
C ARG A 18 -8.26 12.76 7.60
N HIS A 19 -8.21 13.77 6.72
CA HIS A 19 -7.01 14.16 6.00
C HIS A 19 -5.81 14.45 6.93
N ILE A 20 -6.04 14.93 8.16
CA ILE A 20 -4.97 15.16 9.12
C ILE A 20 -4.26 13.88 9.57
N HIS A 21 -4.94 12.73 9.58
CA HIS A 21 -4.33 11.45 9.91
C HIS A 21 -3.39 10.98 8.79
N ALA A 22 -3.79 11.15 7.53
CA ALA A 22 -2.92 10.91 6.37
C ALA A 22 -1.68 11.84 6.39
N ARG A 23 -1.87 13.12 6.72
CA ARG A 23 -0.77 14.08 6.82
C ARG A 23 0.20 13.73 7.95
N ASN A 24 -0.30 13.28 9.10
CA ASN A 24 0.57 12.84 10.21
C ASN A 24 1.36 11.59 9.83
N PHE A 25 0.73 10.62 9.17
CA PHE A 25 1.42 9.45 8.63
C PHE A 25 2.52 9.85 7.65
N ALA A 26 2.22 10.77 6.72
CA ALA A 26 3.20 11.26 5.75
C ALA A 26 4.40 11.96 6.39
N ARG A 27 4.23 12.58 7.56
CA ARG A 27 5.34 13.20 8.32
C ARG A 27 6.25 12.16 9.00
N CYS A 28 5.75 10.97 9.28
CA CYS A 28 6.57 9.88 9.82
C CYS A 28 7.45 9.24 8.73
N ILE A 29 7.07 9.38 7.46
CA ILE A 29 7.87 8.93 6.33
C ILE A 29 8.90 10.03 6.01
N ALA A 30 10.12 9.84 6.49
CA ALA A 30 11.24 10.75 6.26
C ALA A 30 11.94 10.47 4.91
N PRO A 31 12.75 11.42 4.40
CA PRO A 31 13.70 11.14 3.33
C PRO A 31 14.57 9.90 3.66
N PRO A 32 14.93 9.08 2.66
CA PRO A 32 14.87 9.35 1.22
C PRO A 32 13.56 8.93 0.52
N ALA A 33 12.51 8.56 1.27
CA ALA A 33 11.21 8.22 0.71
C ALA A 33 10.32 9.45 0.47
N SER A 34 9.61 9.45 -0.67
CA SER A 34 8.52 10.38 -0.97
C SER A 34 7.19 9.66 -0.83
N ILE A 35 6.22 10.34 -0.21
CA ILE A 35 4.85 9.83 -0.03
C ILE A 35 3.85 10.76 -0.72
N HIS A 36 2.96 10.15 -1.49
CA HIS A 36 1.79 10.78 -2.06
C HIS A 36 0.54 10.07 -1.55
N PHE A 37 -0.49 10.84 -1.20
CA PHE A 37 -1.76 10.28 -0.79
C PHE A 37 -2.94 11.10 -1.30
N ALA A 38 -4.06 10.44 -1.50
CA ALA A 38 -5.34 11.07 -1.84
C ALA A 38 -6.47 10.33 -1.12
N VAL A 39 -7.51 11.05 -0.71
CA VAL A 39 -8.70 10.45 -0.10
C VAL A 39 -9.83 10.48 -1.12
N ASP A 40 -10.33 9.31 -1.47
CA ASP A 40 -11.57 9.16 -2.21
C ASP A 40 -12.74 9.23 -1.22
N ALA A 41 -13.53 10.30 -1.30
CA ALA A 41 -14.67 10.52 -0.43
C ALA A 41 -15.87 9.59 -0.74
N ILE A 42 -15.98 9.08 -1.97
CA ILE A 42 -17.07 8.21 -2.41
C ILE A 42 -16.85 6.81 -1.88
N THR A 43 -15.68 6.22 -2.18
CA THR A 43 -15.34 4.86 -1.72
C THR A 43 -14.82 4.85 -0.28
N ARG A 44 -14.53 6.02 0.29
CA ARG A 44 -13.87 6.19 1.60
C ARG A 44 -12.58 5.38 1.67
N SER A 45 -11.75 5.56 0.65
CA SER A 45 -10.46 4.92 0.53
C SER A 45 -9.35 5.95 0.56
N LEU A 46 -8.27 5.65 1.26
CA LEU A 46 -7.03 6.38 1.19
C LEU A 46 -6.13 5.70 0.15
N LEU A 47 -5.90 6.38 -0.97
CA LEU A 47 -4.88 6.03 -1.94
C LEU A 47 -3.53 6.45 -1.37
N ILE A 48 -2.56 5.53 -1.34
CA ILE A 48 -1.20 5.78 -0.86
C ILE A 48 -0.23 5.32 -1.94
N ARG A 49 0.82 6.11 -2.17
CA ARG A 49 2.01 5.72 -2.93
C ARG A 49 3.26 6.21 -2.22
N ILE A 50 4.16 5.30 -1.89
CA ILE A 50 5.45 5.59 -1.28
C ILE A 50 6.53 5.11 -2.23
N ARG A 51 7.53 5.96 -2.53
CA ARG A 51 8.63 5.65 -3.45
C ARG A 51 9.93 6.28 -2.97
N GLY A 52 11.04 5.56 -3.11
CA GLY A 52 12.36 6.09 -2.75
C GLY A 52 13.50 5.18 -3.18
N ALA A 53 14.72 5.71 -3.08
CA ALA A 53 15.94 4.90 -3.11
C ALA A 53 16.24 4.49 -1.67
N LEU A 54 15.87 3.28 -1.29
CA LEU A 54 15.85 2.81 0.10
C LEU A 54 16.73 1.58 0.30
N GLY A 55 17.36 1.48 1.46
CA GLY A 55 17.96 0.27 1.98
C GLY A 55 16.94 -0.65 2.65
N ASP A 56 17.39 -1.83 3.07
CA ASP A 56 16.51 -2.85 3.66
C ASP A 56 15.87 -2.38 4.96
N ASP A 57 16.65 -1.79 5.86
CA ASP A 57 16.18 -1.27 7.15
C ASP A 57 15.13 -0.15 6.97
N GLU A 58 15.31 0.70 5.95
CA GLU A 58 14.38 1.79 5.64
C GLU A 58 13.06 1.26 5.05
N VAL A 59 13.14 0.21 4.21
CA VAL A 59 11.95 -0.48 3.71
C VAL A 59 11.19 -1.13 4.84
N GLU A 60 11.87 -1.83 5.75
CA GLU A 60 11.24 -2.47 6.92
C GLU A 60 10.53 -1.43 7.79
N ALA A 61 11.21 -0.31 8.11
CA ALA A 61 10.60 0.77 8.89
C ALA A 61 9.35 1.37 8.22
N ILE A 62 9.35 1.54 6.89
CA ILE A 62 8.19 2.04 6.15
C ILE A 62 7.05 1.04 6.17
N GLU A 63 7.33 -0.25 5.92
CA GLU A 63 6.32 -1.30 5.91
C GLU A 63 5.69 -1.49 7.30
N ASP A 64 6.49 -1.43 8.36
CA ASP A 64 5.99 -1.48 9.74
C ASP A 64 5.13 -0.27 10.09
N THR A 65 5.58 0.94 9.74
CA THR A 65 4.78 2.17 9.96
C THR A 65 3.46 2.10 9.20
N LEU A 66 3.48 1.59 7.96
CA LEU A 66 2.29 1.43 7.12
C LEU A 66 1.36 0.34 7.68
N LYS A 67 1.91 -0.74 8.23
CA LYS A 67 1.17 -1.81 8.90
C LYS A 67 0.46 -1.28 10.14
N GLU A 68 1.15 -0.60 11.04
CA GLU A 68 0.55 0.02 12.22
C GLU A 68 -0.54 1.03 11.86
N PHE A 69 -0.27 1.87 10.86
CA PHE A 69 -1.25 2.82 10.34
C PHE A 69 -2.51 2.11 9.82
N SER A 70 -2.33 1.03 9.07
CA SER A 70 -3.43 0.24 8.52
C SER A 70 -4.26 -0.44 9.61
N GLN A 71 -3.64 -1.00 10.64
CA GLN A 71 -4.37 -1.62 11.76
C GLN A 71 -5.23 -0.62 12.52
N LYS A 72 -4.79 0.64 12.60
CA LYS A 72 -5.51 1.70 13.30
C LYS A 72 -6.66 2.30 12.49
N TRP A 73 -6.47 2.51 11.19
CA TRP A 73 -7.38 3.33 10.38
C TRP A 73 -8.13 2.57 9.30
N ALA A 74 -7.71 1.36 8.97
CA ALA A 74 -8.36 0.58 7.93
C ALA A 74 -9.69 0.01 8.42
N ARG A 75 -10.68 0.05 7.54
CA ARG A 75 -12.00 -0.57 7.76
C ARG A 75 -11.98 -2.06 7.43
N SER A 76 -11.12 -2.47 6.51
CA SER A 76 -10.96 -3.85 6.06
C SER A 76 -9.53 -4.04 5.56
N GLY A 77 -9.16 -5.27 5.24
CA GLY A 77 -7.91 -5.54 4.57
C GLY A 77 -7.88 -4.99 3.14
N ALA A 78 -6.68 -4.70 2.64
CA ALA A 78 -6.40 -4.18 1.31
C ALA A 78 -5.11 -4.79 0.75
N ALA A 79 -5.07 -4.93 -0.58
CA ALA A 79 -3.88 -5.39 -1.30
C ALA A 79 -3.10 -4.20 -1.88
N PHE A 80 -1.80 -4.19 -1.60
CA PHE A 80 -0.86 -3.18 -2.08
C PHE A 80 0.12 -3.83 -3.04
N GLY A 81 0.38 -3.17 -4.17
CA GLY A 81 1.47 -3.53 -5.06
C GLY A 81 2.79 -3.02 -4.48
N ARG A 82 3.78 -3.89 -4.38
CA ARG A 82 5.13 -3.59 -3.88
C ARG A 82 6.18 -3.94 -4.93
N GLY A 83 7.00 -2.97 -5.31
CA GLY A 83 8.19 -3.13 -6.14
C GLY A 83 9.46 -3.06 -5.30
N ARG A 84 10.28 -4.11 -5.33
CA ARG A 84 11.60 -4.17 -4.66
C ARG A 84 12.61 -4.83 -5.60
N TYR A 85 13.78 -4.21 -5.78
CA TYR A 85 14.81 -4.65 -6.74
C TYR A 85 14.31 -4.90 -8.19
N GLY A 86 13.26 -4.18 -8.62
CA GLY A 86 12.64 -4.40 -9.93
C GLY A 86 11.66 -5.59 -9.99
N GLU A 87 11.47 -6.31 -8.88
CA GLU A 87 10.48 -7.38 -8.74
C GLU A 87 9.18 -6.84 -8.14
N ALA A 88 8.05 -7.20 -8.75
CA ALA A 88 6.72 -6.83 -8.28
C ALA A 88 6.12 -7.95 -7.41
N SER A 89 5.60 -7.57 -6.26
CA SER A 89 4.98 -8.44 -5.26
C SER A 89 3.71 -7.78 -4.70
N ILE A 90 2.91 -8.53 -3.95
CA ILE A 90 1.70 -8.02 -3.28
C ILE A 90 1.89 -8.11 -1.77
N VAL A 91 1.50 -7.06 -1.06
CA VAL A 91 1.47 -7.01 0.41
C VAL A 91 0.03 -6.76 0.85
N LEU A 92 -0.43 -7.50 1.86
CA LEU A 92 -1.75 -7.31 2.45
C LEU A 92 -1.62 -6.44 3.70
N LEU A 93 -2.44 -5.39 3.78
CA LEU A 93 -2.45 -4.42 4.89
C LEU A 93 -3.87 -4.21 5.43
N GLY A 94 -4.00 -4.01 6.73
CA GLY A 94 -5.27 -3.83 7.42
C GLY A 94 -5.34 -4.58 8.75
N PRO A 95 -6.55 -4.68 9.36
CA PRO A 95 -6.72 -5.33 10.65
C PRO A 95 -6.43 -6.84 10.56
N PRO A 96 -5.79 -7.46 11.57
CA PRO A 96 -5.31 -8.84 11.50
C PRO A 96 -6.38 -9.87 11.08
N GLU A 97 -7.59 -9.72 11.59
CA GLU A 97 -8.74 -10.57 11.28
C GLU A 97 -9.11 -10.52 9.80
N HIS A 98 -9.05 -9.33 9.18
CA HIS A 98 -9.32 -9.16 7.77
C HIS A 98 -8.17 -9.65 6.88
N ILE A 99 -6.92 -9.54 7.34
CA ILE A 99 -5.76 -10.06 6.61
C ILE A 99 -5.79 -11.58 6.55
N LYS A 100 -6.20 -12.24 7.64
CA LYS A 100 -6.38 -13.69 7.65
C LYS A 100 -7.40 -14.13 6.60
N SER A 101 -8.58 -13.48 6.58
CA SER A 101 -9.61 -13.80 5.57
C SER A 101 -9.16 -13.51 4.14
N LEU A 102 -8.44 -12.40 3.90
CA LEU A 102 -7.89 -12.12 2.57
C LEU A 102 -6.83 -13.12 2.14
N THR A 103 -6.00 -13.58 3.07
CA THR A 103 -4.99 -14.61 2.82
C THR A 103 -5.66 -15.93 2.45
N GLU A 104 -6.72 -16.34 3.15
CA GLU A 104 -7.48 -17.55 2.84
C GLU A 104 -8.16 -17.47 1.46
N LEU A 105 -8.69 -16.30 1.09
CA LEU A 105 -9.26 -16.05 -0.24
C LEU A 105 -8.19 -16.04 -1.34
N ALA A 106 -7.04 -15.43 -1.07
CA ALA A 106 -5.89 -15.39 -1.96
C ALA A 106 -5.34 -16.79 -2.24
N ILE A 107 -5.15 -17.61 -1.21
CA ILE A 107 -4.65 -18.99 -1.34
C ILE A 107 -5.61 -19.86 -2.17
N THR A 108 -6.92 -19.63 -2.06
CA THR A 108 -7.93 -20.39 -2.81
C THR A 108 -8.13 -19.91 -4.26
N THR A 109 -7.71 -18.68 -4.61
CA THR A 109 -7.89 -18.12 -5.97
C THR A 109 -6.59 -17.96 -6.78
N TRP A 110 -5.39 -18.12 -6.19
CA TRP A 110 -4.14 -17.72 -6.84
C TRP A 110 -3.18 -18.79 -7.43
N PRO A 111 -3.62 -19.94 -7.99
CA PRO A 111 -2.78 -20.63 -8.97
C PRO A 111 -2.94 -20.11 -10.42
N THR A 112 -3.84 -19.16 -10.73
CA THR A 112 -4.21 -18.94 -12.17
C THR A 112 -4.37 -17.49 -12.66
N THR A 113 -3.84 -16.45 -12.00
CA THR A 113 -3.90 -15.11 -12.60
C THR A 113 -2.56 -14.37 -12.64
N ARG A 114 -1.85 -14.60 -13.75
CA ARG A 114 -0.82 -13.74 -14.35
C ARG A 114 -1.32 -12.33 -14.74
N SER A 115 -2.43 -11.87 -14.14
CA SER A 115 -3.27 -10.77 -14.63
C SER A 115 -3.36 -9.57 -13.69
N ILE A 116 -2.88 -9.66 -12.45
CA ILE A 116 -2.90 -8.52 -11.51
C ILE A 116 -1.95 -7.39 -11.98
N GLN A 117 -0.95 -7.70 -12.82
CA GLN A 117 -0.09 -6.68 -13.46
C GLN A 117 -0.86 -5.71 -14.38
N LYS A 118 -2.08 -6.03 -14.83
CA LYS A 118 -2.83 -5.16 -15.75
C LYS A 118 -3.61 -4.03 -15.07
N GLN A 119 -3.85 -4.11 -13.76
CA GLN A 119 -4.70 -3.13 -13.08
C GLN A 119 -3.92 -1.93 -12.50
N TYR A 120 -2.59 -2.04 -12.39
CA TYR A 120 -1.69 -0.96 -11.96
C TYR A 120 -0.79 -0.41 -13.08
N ARG A 121 -0.97 -0.88 -14.33
CA ARG A 121 -0.30 -0.27 -15.49
C ARG A 121 -1.05 1.00 -15.87
N ILE A 122 -0.61 2.08 -15.22
CA ILE A 122 -0.87 3.48 -15.57
C ILE A 122 -0.93 3.61 -17.10
N GLY A 123 -1.94 4.33 -17.58
CA GLY A 123 -2.03 4.77 -18.96
C GLY A 123 -0.71 5.37 -19.43
N THR A 124 -0.06 4.64 -20.32
CA THR A 124 0.85 5.20 -21.33
C THR A 124 0.22 4.90 -22.68
N CYS A 125 -0.56 5.85 -23.18
CA CYS A 125 -0.90 6.16 -24.57
C CYS A 125 -1.69 7.48 -24.46
N GLY A 126 -1.24 8.64 -24.92
CA GLY A 126 -0.43 8.87 -26.10
C GLY A 126 -1.31 8.80 -27.34
N PHE A 127 -2.27 9.72 -27.45
CA PHE A 127 -2.67 10.43 -28.68
C PHE A 127 -3.21 11.80 -28.26
#